data_AF-A0A9X5XC03-F1
#
_entry.id   AF-A0A9X5XC03-F1
#
_cell.length_a   1.000
_cell.length_b   1.000
_cell.length_c   1.000
_cell.angle_alpha   90.00
_cell.angle_beta   90.00
_cell.angle_gamma   90.00
#
_symmetry.space_group_name_H-M   'P 1'
#
loop_
_entity.id
_entity.type
_entity.pdbx_description
1 polymer ?
#
loop_
_entity_poly.entity_id
_entity_poly.type
_entity_poly.pdbx_seq_one_letter_code
_entity_poly.pdbx_strand_id
1 'polypeptide(L)'
;MTHTGERHFPRGTPQSGERPAPGVAPRAGLAQRVSLLGWSLVLLLGAALGFGLLTLWITSVTVVVLWVGIPLTLLSTVLVRWFADLHRQWAADRLGEPVARPYLPTPDGGWPMRLWAILRDPATWRDWAWLVANSITGWFTYGLSFLFFLCGVFYLSYPLLFALTPPQVFRTPPGNGFRLHSVQESFAMVPLGPVFLLLWYTTAERLAHLNALVIRSLLAPTAQAQLRARVAQLAASRAETVDTQAGELRRIERDLHDGAQARLVSLGMSLGLAEQLLPDDPQAVQQLLAE
;
A
#
# COMPACT_ATOMS: atom_id res chain seq x y z
N MET A 1 -8.81 -42.77 -40.53
CA MET A 1 -7.38 -43.08 -40.35
C MET A 1 -6.70 -41.82 -39.84
N THR A 2 -6.85 -41.47 -38.56
CA THR A 2 -5.93 -41.80 -37.45
C THR A 2 -4.48 -41.40 -37.71
N HIS A 3 -4.11 -40.19 -37.27
CA HIS A 3 -2.77 -39.97 -36.70
C HIS A 3 -2.84 -38.88 -35.62
N THR A 4 -3.01 -39.36 -34.40
CA THR A 4 -2.82 -38.68 -33.13
C THR A 4 -1.33 -38.40 -32.93
N GLY A 5 -0.95 -37.12 -32.92
CA GLY A 5 0.38 -36.67 -32.48
C GLY A 5 0.31 -36.26 -31.02
N GLU A 6 0.74 -37.16 -30.13
CA GLU A 6 0.84 -36.95 -28.69
C GLU A 6 1.83 -35.81 -28.37
N ARG A 7 1.34 -34.77 -27.69
CA ARG A 7 2.22 -33.72 -27.13
C ARG A 7 2.78 -34.20 -25.79
N HIS A 8 4.10 -34.36 -25.79
CA HIS A 8 4.92 -34.73 -24.66
C HIS A 8 4.87 -33.64 -23.58
N PHE A 9 4.25 -33.93 -22.43
CA PHE A 9 4.32 -33.11 -21.22
C PHE A 9 5.64 -33.40 -20.48
N PRO A 10 6.52 -32.40 -20.24
CA PRO A 10 7.66 -32.61 -19.35
C PRO A 10 7.18 -32.69 -17.89
N ARG A 11 7.39 -33.85 -17.26
CA ARG A 11 7.17 -34.07 -15.83
C ARG A 11 8.10 -33.15 -15.04
N GLY A 12 7.53 -32.16 -14.34
CA GLY A 12 8.22 -31.40 -13.32
C GLY A 12 8.71 -32.33 -12.20
N THR A 13 9.99 -32.27 -11.92
CA THR A 13 10.63 -32.92 -10.78
C THR A 13 10.02 -32.43 -9.46
N PRO A 14 9.74 -33.29 -8.47
CA PRO A 14 9.28 -32.83 -7.16
C PRO A 14 10.39 -32.03 -6.47
N GLN A 15 10.11 -30.75 -6.17
CA GLN A 15 10.94 -29.92 -5.31
C GLN A 15 11.09 -30.62 -3.96
N SER A 16 12.30 -31.10 -3.70
CA SER A 16 12.73 -31.62 -2.41
C SER A 16 12.80 -30.45 -1.44
N GLY A 17 12.21 -30.63 -0.26
CA GLY A 17 12.09 -29.60 0.76
C GLY A 17 13.44 -29.07 1.20
N GLU A 18 13.70 -27.80 0.89
CA GLU A 18 14.67 -26.99 1.60
C GLU A 18 14.19 -26.80 3.04
N ARG A 19 14.77 -27.58 3.94
CA ARG A 19 14.79 -27.26 5.37
C ARG A 19 15.50 -25.90 5.52
N PRO A 20 14.89 -24.89 6.18
CA PRO A 20 15.61 -23.65 6.44
C PRO A 20 16.81 -23.93 7.36
N ALA A 21 17.99 -23.49 6.93
CA ALA A 21 19.25 -23.64 7.66
C ALA A 21 19.15 -22.97 9.06
N PRO A 22 19.62 -23.63 10.14
CA PRO A 22 19.66 -23.04 11.47
C PRO A 22 20.90 -22.15 11.60
N GLY A 23 20.72 -20.91 12.05
CA GLY A 23 21.81 -20.07 12.54
C GLY A 23 21.93 -18.70 11.88
N VAL A 24 20.93 -17.82 12.05
CA VAL A 24 21.17 -16.39 11.88
C VAL A 24 21.98 -15.91 13.09
N ALA A 25 23.25 -15.60 12.84
CA ALA A 25 24.21 -15.15 13.84
C ALA A 25 23.71 -13.94 14.66
N PRO A 26 24.11 -13.81 15.95
CA PRO A 26 23.70 -12.71 16.84
C PRO A 26 24.06 -11.29 16.35
N ARG A 27 24.89 -11.17 15.30
CA ARG A 27 25.20 -9.91 14.61
C ARG A 27 24.01 -9.30 13.86
N ALA A 28 23.06 -10.14 13.40
CA ALA A 28 21.83 -9.65 12.78
C ALA A 28 20.96 -8.86 13.77
N GLY A 29 20.93 -9.29 15.03
CA GLY A 29 20.10 -8.67 16.07
C GLY A 29 20.55 -7.25 16.42
N LEU A 30 21.85 -7.01 16.62
CA LEU A 30 22.35 -5.69 17.03
C LEU A 30 22.26 -4.68 15.87
N ALA A 31 22.60 -5.08 14.65
CA ALA A 31 22.44 -4.24 13.45
C ALA A 31 20.97 -3.87 13.21
N GLN A 32 20.06 -4.84 13.32
CA GLN A 32 18.61 -4.61 13.23
C GLN A 32 18.15 -3.63 14.33
N ARG A 33 18.66 -3.74 15.55
CA ARG A 33 18.30 -2.85 16.67
C ARG A 33 18.84 -1.44 16.53
N VAL A 34 20.07 -1.29 16.02
CA VAL A 34 20.60 0.03 15.68
C VAL A 34 19.79 0.65 14.53
N SER A 35 19.34 -0.15 13.57
CA SER A 35 18.41 0.34 12.54
C SER A 35 17.07 0.79 13.14
N LEU A 36 16.57 0.12 14.18
CA LEU A 36 15.36 0.54 14.91
C LEU A 36 15.54 1.89 15.61
N LEU A 37 16.74 2.22 16.09
CA LEU A 37 17.05 3.55 16.63
C LEU A 37 17.06 4.61 15.54
N GLY A 38 17.67 4.32 14.39
CA GLY A 38 17.62 5.23 13.25
C GLY A 38 16.19 5.50 12.82
N TRP A 39 15.37 4.45 12.74
CA TRP A 39 13.95 4.56 12.44
C TRP A 39 13.16 5.26 13.54
N SER A 40 13.45 5.06 14.83
CA SER A 40 12.74 5.75 15.90
C SER A 40 13.00 7.26 15.87
N LEU A 41 14.21 7.70 15.52
CA LEU A 41 14.51 9.12 15.30
C LEU A 41 13.75 9.67 14.09
N VAL A 42 13.80 8.98 12.95
CA VAL A 42 13.07 9.37 11.73
C VAL A 42 11.57 9.48 12.00
N LEU A 43 11.01 8.52 12.74
CA LEU A 43 9.58 8.49 13.06
C LEU A 43 9.21 9.49 14.16
N LEU A 44 10.12 9.83 15.07
CA LEU A 44 9.92 10.92 16.04
C LEU A 44 9.89 12.28 15.34
N LEU A 45 10.82 12.53 14.42
CA LEU A 45 10.79 13.71 13.54
C LEU A 45 9.53 13.71 12.65
N GLY A 46 9.15 12.54 12.15
CA GLY A 46 7.89 12.32 11.46
C GLY A 46 6.67 12.67 12.32
N ALA A 47 6.66 12.32 13.61
CA ALA A 47 5.58 12.68 14.52
C ALA A 47 5.48 14.20 14.75
N ALA A 48 6.61 14.90 14.83
CA ALA A 48 6.64 16.37 14.87
C ALA A 48 6.12 16.99 13.56
N LEU A 49 6.52 16.44 12.40
CA LEU A 49 5.97 16.83 11.10
C LEU A 49 4.45 16.58 11.03
N GLY A 50 3.99 15.43 11.50
CA GLY A 50 2.57 15.07 11.56
C GLY A 50 1.77 16.05 12.41
N PHE A 51 2.30 16.47 13.56
CA PHE A 51 1.70 17.50 14.40
C PHE A 51 1.64 18.87 13.68
N GLY A 52 2.71 19.24 12.96
CA GLY A 52 2.73 20.44 12.11
C GLY A 52 1.70 20.38 10.99
N LEU A 53 1.55 19.22 10.33
CA LEU A 53 0.52 19.00 9.30
C LEU A 53 -0.90 19.05 9.87
N LEU A 54 -1.11 18.53 11.08
CA LEU A 54 -2.39 18.60 11.77
C LEU A 54 -2.75 20.06 12.07
N THR A 55 -1.79 20.83 12.59
CA THR A 55 -1.98 22.26 12.86
C THR A 55 -2.25 23.02 11.57
N LEU A 56 -1.46 22.79 10.53
CA LEU A 56 -1.65 23.38 9.20
C LEU A 56 -3.06 23.11 8.67
N TRP A 57 -3.57 21.88 8.82
CA TRP A 57 -4.91 21.54 8.37
C TRP A 57 -6.02 22.19 9.19
N ILE A 58 -5.90 22.18 10.52
CA ILE A 58 -6.89 22.85 11.38
C ILE A 58 -6.95 24.33 10.99
N THR A 59 -5.79 24.99 10.90
CA THR A 59 -5.71 26.39 10.47
C THR A 59 -6.27 26.57 9.06
N SER A 60 -5.96 25.68 8.12
CA SER A 60 -6.43 25.78 6.74
C SER A 60 -7.94 25.71 6.64
N VAL A 61 -8.57 24.81 7.40
CA VAL A 61 -10.02 24.67 7.48
C VAL A 61 -10.65 25.92 8.10
N THR A 62 -10.06 26.47 9.17
CA THR A 62 -10.57 27.70 9.81
C THR A 62 -10.57 28.89 8.84
N VAL A 63 -9.53 29.05 8.03
CA VAL A 63 -9.43 30.17 7.07
C VAL A 63 -10.17 29.92 5.75
N VAL A 64 -10.90 28.81 5.60
CA VAL A 64 -11.74 28.57 4.40
C VAL A 64 -12.78 29.68 4.22
N VAL A 65 -13.28 30.25 5.32
CA VAL A 65 -14.22 31.40 5.31
C VAL A 65 -13.64 32.60 4.57
N LEU A 66 -12.31 32.75 4.56
CA LEU A 66 -11.60 33.84 3.87
C LEU A 66 -11.24 33.51 2.42
N TRP A 67 -11.77 32.42 1.84
CA TRP A 67 -11.45 31.84 0.53
C TRP A 67 -10.00 31.34 0.37
N VAL A 68 -9.02 32.00 0.99
CA VAL A 68 -7.61 31.60 1.03
C VAL A 68 -7.42 30.22 1.65
N GLY A 69 -8.32 29.78 2.54
CA GLY A 69 -8.24 28.45 3.13
C GLY A 69 -8.52 27.29 2.16
N ILE A 70 -9.19 27.53 1.02
CA ILE A 70 -9.48 26.47 0.03
C ILE A 70 -8.18 25.90 -0.58
N PRO A 71 -7.29 26.69 -1.21
CA PRO A 71 -6.04 26.17 -1.74
C PRO A 71 -5.13 25.63 -0.63
N LEU A 72 -5.14 26.23 0.56
CA LEU A 72 -4.36 25.77 1.70
C LEU A 72 -4.82 24.39 2.20
N THR A 73 -6.13 24.15 2.21
CA THR A 73 -6.73 22.85 2.61
C THR A 73 -6.46 21.76 1.58
N LEU A 74 -6.45 22.11 0.29
CA LEU A 74 -6.02 21.19 -0.76
C LEU A 74 -4.55 20.79 -0.58
N LEU A 75 -3.67 21.78 -0.37
CA LEU A 75 -2.25 21.54 -0.17
C LEU A 75 -2.00 20.68 1.08
N SER A 76 -2.65 21.00 2.21
CA SER A 76 -2.51 20.22 3.45
C SER A 76 -3.01 18.79 3.27
N THR A 77 -4.08 18.56 2.49
CA THR A 77 -4.58 17.22 2.18
C THR A 77 -3.58 16.41 1.33
N VAL A 78 -2.96 17.02 0.32
CA VAL A 78 -1.93 16.35 -0.49
C VAL A 78 -0.73 15.97 0.37
N LEU A 79 -0.27 16.89 1.24
CA LEU A 79 0.84 16.62 2.16
C LEU A 79 0.51 15.50 3.15
N VAL A 80 -0.72 15.47 3.68
CA VAL A 80 -1.16 14.41 4.60
C VAL A 80 -1.29 13.07 3.90
N ARG A 81 -1.80 13.03 2.65
CA ARG A 81 -1.82 11.81 1.84
C ARG A 81 -0.41 11.27 1.57
N TRP A 82 0.53 12.15 1.20
CA TRP A 82 1.93 11.79 1.02
C TRP A 82 2.54 11.23 2.32
N PHE A 83 2.30 11.91 3.44
CA PHE A 83 2.80 11.50 4.75
C PHE A 83 2.20 10.16 5.22
N ALA A 84 0.91 9.95 4.97
CA ALA A 84 0.22 8.68 5.22
C ALA A 84 0.80 7.56 4.35
N ASP A 85 1.08 7.81 3.07
CA ASP A 85 1.67 6.83 2.15
C ASP A 85 3.08 6.39 2.56
N LEU A 86 3.89 7.29 3.15
CA LEU A 86 5.17 6.92 3.75
C LEU A 86 4.99 5.97 4.94
N HIS A 87 4.00 6.24 5.79
CA HIS A 87 3.70 5.39 6.95
C HIS A 87 3.09 4.04 6.52
N ARG A 88 2.30 4.00 5.44
CA ARG A 88 1.83 2.75 4.83
C ARG A 88 2.99 1.88 4.35
N GLN A 89 3.97 2.47 3.66
CA GLN A 89 5.14 1.76 3.17
C GLN A 89 5.97 1.21 4.34
N TRP A 90 6.27 2.05 5.33
CA TRP A 90 7.00 1.61 6.52
C TRP A 90 6.27 0.48 7.27
N ALA A 91 4.95 0.58 7.44
CA ALA A 91 4.17 -0.47 8.08
C ALA A 91 4.12 -1.75 7.24
N ALA A 92 4.06 -1.64 5.91
CA ALA A 92 4.09 -2.78 5.00
C ALA A 92 5.42 -3.53 5.09
N ASP A 93 6.55 -2.81 5.10
CA ASP A 93 7.89 -3.40 5.25
C ASP A 93 8.05 -4.11 6.59
N ARG A 94 7.36 -3.65 7.65
CA ARG A 94 7.44 -4.26 8.99
C ARG A 94 6.47 -5.40 9.25
N LEU A 95 5.30 -5.36 8.63
CA LEU A 95 4.30 -6.42 8.77
C LEU A 95 4.47 -7.51 7.70
N GLY A 96 5.24 -7.25 6.64
CA GLY A 96 5.38 -8.16 5.50
C GLY A 96 4.15 -8.23 4.60
N GLU A 97 3.16 -7.34 4.82
CA GLU A 97 1.90 -7.30 4.09
C GLU A 97 1.67 -5.91 3.49
N PRO A 98 1.27 -5.80 2.20
CA PRO A 98 1.02 -4.51 1.59
C PRO A 98 -0.19 -3.82 2.21
N VAL A 99 -0.01 -2.60 2.73
CA VAL A 99 -1.11 -1.74 3.17
C VAL A 99 -1.69 -1.02 1.97
N ALA A 100 -2.88 -1.47 1.52
CA ALA A 100 -3.55 -0.91 0.34
C ALA A 100 -3.83 0.60 0.47
N ARG A 101 -3.84 1.32 -0.67
CA ARG A 101 -4.19 2.74 -0.80
C ARG A 101 -5.63 2.89 -1.35
N PRO A 102 -6.65 3.09 -0.50
CA PRO A 102 -8.04 3.05 -0.95
C PRO A 102 -8.57 4.41 -1.44
N TYR A 103 -7.75 5.20 -2.16
CA TYR A 103 -8.21 6.49 -2.67
C TYR A 103 -9.11 6.32 -3.89
N LEU A 104 -10.18 7.12 -3.97
CA LEU A 104 -11.02 7.16 -5.16
C LEU A 104 -10.24 7.81 -6.33
N PRO A 105 -10.41 7.31 -7.57
CA PRO A 105 -9.81 7.94 -8.74
C PRO A 105 -10.28 9.38 -8.84
N THR A 106 -9.34 10.30 -9.08
CA THR A 106 -9.65 11.72 -9.17
C THR A 106 -10.32 11.99 -10.53
N PRO A 107 -11.50 12.63 -10.58
CA PRO A 107 -12.17 12.86 -11.85
C PRO A 107 -11.34 13.73 -12.80
N ASP A 108 -11.40 13.41 -14.09
CA ASP A 108 -10.91 14.29 -15.15
C ASP A 108 -11.86 15.48 -15.29
N GLY A 109 -11.47 16.63 -14.73
CA GLY A 109 -12.29 17.83 -14.70
C GLY A 109 -11.57 19.02 -14.05
N GLY A 110 -12.26 20.16 -14.01
CA GLY A 110 -11.76 21.40 -13.40
C GLY A 110 -11.44 21.24 -11.90
N TRP A 111 -10.63 22.16 -11.38
CA TRP A 111 -10.20 22.15 -9.97
C TRP A 111 -11.33 22.06 -8.91
N PRO A 112 -12.56 22.59 -9.12
CA PRO A 112 -13.63 22.46 -8.12
C PRO A 112 -14.15 21.02 -8.00
N MET A 113 -14.20 20.29 -9.11
CA MET A 113 -14.67 18.90 -9.14
C MET A 113 -13.66 17.96 -8.48
N ARG A 114 -12.36 18.24 -8.65
CA ARG A 114 -11.28 17.55 -7.94
C ARG A 114 -11.34 17.81 -6.42
N LEU A 115 -11.57 19.06 -6.01
CA LEU A 115 -11.76 19.43 -4.60
C LEU A 115 -12.94 18.66 -3.98
N TRP A 116 -14.10 18.66 -4.66
CA TRP A 116 -15.29 17.94 -4.21
C TRP A 116 -15.06 16.43 -4.10
N ALA A 117 -14.31 15.84 -5.03
CA ALA A 117 -13.95 14.42 -4.97
C ALA A 117 -13.07 14.10 -3.75
N ILE A 118 -12.06 14.93 -3.46
CA ILE A 118 -11.15 14.76 -2.31
C ILE A 118 -11.90 14.88 -0.98
N LEU A 119 -12.79 15.87 -0.86
CA LEU A 119 -13.58 16.12 0.36
C LEU A 119 -14.57 14.98 0.66
N ARG A 120 -15.10 14.34 -0.39
CA ARG A 120 -16.07 13.23 -0.27
C ARG A 120 -15.40 11.86 -0.17
N ASP A 121 -14.09 11.78 -0.39
CA ASP A 121 -13.33 10.53 -0.33
C ASP A 121 -13.21 10.04 1.13
N PRO A 122 -13.79 8.88 1.47
CA PRO A 122 -13.72 8.33 2.82
C PRO A 122 -12.29 7.99 3.25
N ALA A 123 -11.37 7.74 2.31
CA ALA A 123 -9.96 7.49 2.63
C ALA A 123 -9.27 8.75 3.18
N THR A 124 -9.62 9.94 2.66
CA THR A 124 -9.11 11.22 3.17
C THR A 124 -9.45 11.41 4.64
N TRP A 125 -10.70 11.13 5.03
CA TRP A 125 -11.13 11.25 6.43
C TRP A 125 -10.41 10.28 7.36
N ARG A 126 -10.07 9.10 6.86
CA ARG A 126 -9.26 8.12 7.61
C ARG A 126 -7.82 8.60 7.78
N ASP A 127 -7.23 9.23 6.78
CA ASP A 127 -5.89 9.81 6.90
C ASP A 127 -5.85 10.92 7.95
N TRP A 128 -6.89 11.77 8.02
CA TRP A 128 -7.02 12.79 9.07
C TRP A 128 -7.18 12.18 10.46
N ALA A 129 -8.07 11.19 10.60
CA ALA A 129 -8.25 10.48 11.87
C ALA A 129 -6.97 9.77 12.31
N TRP A 130 -6.25 9.17 11.36
CA TRP A 130 -4.94 8.60 11.63
C TRP A 130 -3.91 9.67 12.01
N LEU A 131 -3.88 10.84 11.37
CA LEU A 131 -2.94 11.91 11.69
C LEU A 131 -3.09 12.37 13.15
N VAL A 132 -4.33 12.50 13.62
CA VAL A 132 -4.65 12.80 15.02
C VAL A 132 -4.16 11.67 15.93
N ALA A 133 -4.49 10.42 15.61
CA ALA A 133 -4.06 9.26 16.39
C ALA A 133 -2.54 9.15 16.46
N ASN A 134 -1.85 9.27 15.32
CA ASN A 134 -0.40 9.21 15.18
C ASN A 134 0.30 10.36 15.92
N SER A 135 -0.32 11.54 15.98
CA SER A 135 0.19 12.67 16.78
C SER A 135 0.18 12.39 18.28
N ILE A 136 -0.58 11.40 18.74
CA ILE A 136 -0.57 10.94 20.13
C ILE A 136 0.32 9.70 20.23
N THR A 137 -0.02 8.63 19.50
CA THR A 137 0.62 7.32 19.61
C THR A 137 2.08 7.33 19.16
N GLY A 138 2.43 8.12 18.14
CA GLY A 138 3.80 8.20 17.62
C GLY A 138 4.77 8.77 18.65
N TRP A 139 4.38 9.83 19.36
CA TRP A 139 5.20 10.42 20.43
C TRP A 139 5.44 9.45 21.58
N PHE A 140 4.41 8.72 22.01
CA PHE A 140 4.59 7.70 23.05
C PHE A 140 5.43 6.52 22.56
N THR A 141 5.19 6.04 21.35
CA THR A 141 5.79 4.77 20.90
C THR A 141 7.26 4.95 20.49
N TYR A 142 7.55 5.96 19.66
CA TYR A 142 8.92 6.25 19.23
C TYR A 142 9.69 7.04 20.27
N GLY A 143 9.04 7.99 20.93
CA GLY A 143 9.64 8.82 21.97
C GLY A 143 10.04 7.99 23.18
N LEU A 144 9.22 7.01 23.62
CA LEU A 144 9.61 6.14 24.75
C LEU A 144 10.82 5.26 24.42
N SER A 145 10.87 4.68 23.22
CA SER A 145 12.02 3.87 22.80
C SER A 145 13.30 4.71 22.71
N PHE A 146 13.21 5.91 22.12
CA PHE A 146 14.32 6.84 22.03
C PHE A 146 14.75 7.38 23.41
N LEU A 147 13.78 7.64 24.30
CA LEU A 147 14.02 8.07 25.68
C LEU A 147 14.75 7.00 26.47
N PHE A 148 14.36 5.72 26.39
CA PHE A 148 15.11 4.64 27.06
C PHE A 148 16.56 4.54 26.57
N PHE A 149 16.79 4.71 25.27
CA PHE A 149 18.16 4.75 24.76
C PHE A 149 18.95 5.95 25.29
N LEU A 150 18.37 7.16 25.24
CA LEU A 150 19.00 8.37 25.77
C LEU A 150 19.28 8.27 27.28
N CYS A 151 18.33 7.77 28.08
CA CYS A 151 18.52 7.51 29.51
C CYS A 151 19.65 6.50 29.72
N GLY A 152 19.70 5.42 28.92
CA GLY A 152 20.77 4.43 28.98
C GLY A 152 22.16 5.04 28.80
N VAL A 153 22.32 5.85 27.75
CA VAL A 153 23.58 6.57 27.46
C VAL A 153 23.89 7.62 28.53
N PHE A 154 22.88 8.37 28.99
CA PHE A 154 23.01 9.39 30.02
C PHE A 154 23.52 8.82 31.34
N TYR A 155 22.91 7.74 31.84
CA TYR A 155 23.32 7.12 33.10
C TYR A 155 24.69 6.44 33.01
N LEU A 156 25.05 5.90 31.84
CA LEU A 156 26.38 5.33 31.62
C LEU A 156 27.48 6.40 31.59
N SER A 157 27.17 7.58 31.02
CA SER A 157 28.07 8.74 30.97
C SER A 157 28.00 9.63 32.21
N TYR A 158 27.17 9.29 33.20
CA TYR A 158 26.88 10.13 34.35
C TYR A 158 28.13 10.53 35.18
N PRO A 159 29.08 9.61 35.49
CA PRO A 159 30.29 10.00 36.22
C PRO A 159 31.18 10.99 35.46
N LEU A 160 31.24 10.85 34.13
CA LEU A 160 31.98 11.75 33.25
C LEU A 160 31.31 13.14 33.20
N LEU A 161 29.98 13.18 33.06
CA LEU A 161 29.19 14.41 33.09
C LEU A 161 29.35 15.13 34.43
N PHE A 162 29.34 14.39 35.54
CA PHE A 162 29.55 14.94 36.89
C PHE A 162 30.97 15.54 37.05
N ALA A 163 31.98 14.91 36.46
CA ALA A 163 33.37 15.40 36.54
C ALA A 163 33.64 16.63 35.66
N LEU A 164 33.00 16.74 34.49
CA LEU A 164 33.22 17.82 33.52
C LEU A 164 32.37 19.07 33.78
N THR A 165 31.26 18.93 34.50
CA THR A 165 30.27 19.99 34.63
C THR A 165 30.39 20.73 35.97
N PRO A 166 30.08 22.04 36.03
CA PRO A 166 30.08 22.77 37.28
C PRO A 166 29.26 22.09 38.38
N PRO A 167 29.70 22.18 39.65
CA PRO A 167 29.12 21.42 40.75
C PRO A 167 27.63 21.70 41.01
N GLN A 168 27.02 22.73 40.43
CA GLN A 168 25.61 23.06 40.67
C GLN A 168 24.64 22.22 39.80
N VAL A 169 25.12 21.60 38.72
CA VAL A 169 24.24 21.00 37.70
C VAL A 169 23.88 19.55 38.00
N PHE A 170 24.84 18.73 38.42
CA PHE A 170 24.65 17.28 38.62
C PHE A 170 24.77 16.81 40.08
N ARG A 171 24.83 17.72 41.05
CA ARG A 171 24.78 17.37 42.49
C ARG A 171 23.45 16.74 42.89
N THR A 172 22.37 17.04 42.19
CA THR A 172 21.04 16.48 42.40
C THR A 172 20.62 15.68 41.18
N PRO A 173 20.65 14.34 41.24
CA PRO A 173 20.08 13.50 40.20
C PRO A 173 18.59 13.85 39.97
N PRO A 174 18.07 13.64 38.75
CA PRO A 174 16.65 13.76 38.46
C PRO A 174 15.84 12.87 39.42
N GLY A 175 14.92 13.47 40.20
CA GLY A 175 14.15 12.77 41.24
C GLY A 175 14.43 13.20 42.69
N ASN A 176 15.33 14.17 42.92
CA ASN A 176 15.51 14.93 44.19
C ASN A 176 15.73 14.13 45.50
N GLY A 177 16.04 12.83 45.45
CA GLY A 177 16.13 12.00 46.66
C GLY A 177 17.42 12.13 47.46
N PHE A 178 18.57 12.36 46.81
CA PHE A 178 19.89 12.38 47.46
C PHE A 178 20.85 13.33 46.73
N ARG A 179 21.79 13.94 47.46
CA ARG A 179 22.83 14.81 46.88
C ARG A 179 24.13 14.05 46.75
N LEU A 180 24.76 14.14 45.57
CA LEU A 180 26.07 13.56 45.30
C LEU A 180 27.14 14.60 45.63
N HIS A 181 28.03 14.26 46.55
CA HIS A 181 29.11 15.13 47.02
C HIS A 181 30.46 14.79 46.39
N SER A 182 30.61 13.58 45.86
CA SER A 182 31.85 13.07 45.26
C SER A 182 31.61 12.38 43.91
N VAL A 183 32.65 12.36 43.06
CA VAL A 183 32.66 11.59 41.80
C VAL A 183 32.46 10.10 42.07
N GLN A 184 32.97 9.58 43.18
CA GLN A 184 32.81 8.16 43.54
C GLN A 184 31.34 7.79 43.77
N GLU A 185 30.55 8.67 44.38
CA GLU A 185 29.12 8.44 44.62
C GLU A 185 28.33 8.43 43.31
N SER A 186 28.80 9.16 42.28
CA SER A 186 28.15 9.18 40.96
C SER A 186 28.14 7.82 40.25
N PHE A 187 29.06 6.91 40.60
CA PHE A 187 29.08 5.55 40.06
C PHE A 187 27.85 4.73 40.47
N ALA A 188 27.16 5.11 41.54
CA ALA A 188 25.89 4.48 41.92
C ALA A 188 24.79 4.62 40.85
N MET A 189 24.92 5.58 39.93
CA MET A 189 23.99 5.80 38.82
C MET A 189 24.29 4.93 37.59
N VAL A 190 25.52 4.42 37.45
CA VAL A 190 25.95 3.63 36.29
C VAL A 190 25.08 2.38 36.06
N PRO A 191 24.68 1.61 37.08
CA PRO A 191 23.80 0.44 36.89
C PRO A 191 22.46 0.75 36.23
N LEU A 192 21.93 1.98 36.34
CA LEU A 192 20.69 2.38 35.66
C LEU A 192 20.87 2.39 34.12
N GLY A 193 22.08 2.69 33.63
CA GLY A 193 22.39 2.72 32.21
C GLY A 193 22.07 1.39 31.51
N PRO A 194 22.69 0.28 31.91
CA PRO A 194 22.37 -1.05 31.39
C PRO A 194 20.90 -1.45 31.56
N VAL A 195 20.24 -1.06 32.65
CA VAL A 195 18.80 -1.32 32.85
C VAL A 195 17.97 -0.64 31.76
N PHE A 196 18.19 0.65 31.51
CA PHE A 196 17.48 1.37 30.45
C PHE A 196 17.85 0.86 29.05
N LEU A 197 19.10 0.47 28.80
CA LEU A 197 19.49 -0.15 27.53
C LEU A 197 18.84 -1.52 27.34
N LEU A 198 18.67 -2.31 28.41
CA LEU A 198 17.94 -3.58 28.36
C LEU A 198 16.44 -3.37 28.11
N LEU A 199 15.84 -2.35 28.73
CA LEU A 199 14.46 -1.94 28.45
C LEU A 199 14.29 -1.48 27.01
N TRP A 200 15.20 -0.65 26.51
CA TRP A 200 15.23 -0.25 25.10
C TRP A 200 15.34 -1.48 24.20
N TYR A 201 16.29 -2.37 24.46
CA TYR A 201 16.49 -3.61 23.71
C TYR A 201 15.19 -4.44 23.69
N THR A 202 14.61 -4.76 24.84
CA THR A 202 13.43 -5.63 24.90
C THR A 202 12.15 -4.99 24.35
N THR A 203 12.02 -3.66 24.42
CA THR A 203 10.76 -2.96 24.15
C THR A 203 10.70 -2.34 22.75
N ALA A 204 11.84 -1.97 22.14
CA ALA A 204 11.89 -1.27 20.85
C ALA A 204 11.16 -2.03 19.72
N GLU A 205 11.35 -3.34 19.63
CA GLU A 205 10.71 -4.18 18.62
C GLU A 205 9.19 -4.28 18.84
N ARG A 206 8.76 -4.48 20.09
CA ARG A 206 7.33 -4.55 20.44
C ARG A 206 6.61 -3.25 20.14
N LEU A 207 7.22 -2.11 20.50
CA LEU A 207 6.69 -0.77 20.22
C LEU A 207 6.55 -0.54 18.70
N ALA A 208 7.58 -0.89 17.92
CA ALA A 208 7.52 -0.78 16.46
C ALA A 208 6.40 -1.63 15.84
N HIS A 209 6.24 -2.88 16.29
CA HIS A 209 5.16 -3.76 15.81
C HIS A 209 3.77 -3.25 16.20
N LEU A 210 3.58 -2.81 17.45
CA LEU A 210 2.31 -2.23 17.91
C LEU A 210 1.93 -1.02 17.07
N ASN A 211 2.89 -0.14 16.78
CA ASN A 211 2.62 1.01 15.94
C ASN A 211 2.28 0.61 14.50
N ALA A 212 2.97 -0.38 13.92
CA ALA A 212 2.63 -0.87 12.58
C ALA A 212 1.20 -1.43 12.54
N LEU A 213 0.74 -2.09 13.61
CA LEU A 213 -0.64 -2.54 13.75
C LEU A 213 -1.64 -1.38 13.86
N VAL A 214 -1.30 -0.31 14.58
CA VAL A 214 -2.11 0.92 14.68
C VAL A 214 -2.22 1.61 13.32
N ILE A 215 -1.10 1.72 12.57
CA ILE A 215 -1.11 2.24 11.20
C ILE A 215 -2.01 1.36 10.33
N ARG A 216 -1.85 0.03 10.38
CA ARG A 216 -2.69 -0.87 9.57
C ARG A 216 -4.18 -0.73 9.94
N SER A 217 -4.54 -0.69 11.21
CA SER A 217 -5.96 -0.63 11.61
C SER A 217 -6.63 0.68 11.18
N LEU A 218 -5.91 1.79 11.20
CA LEU A 218 -6.42 3.12 10.85
C LEU A 218 -6.35 3.39 9.32
N LEU A 219 -5.29 2.99 8.62
CA LEU A 219 -5.12 3.28 7.19
C LEU A 219 -5.63 2.18 6.26
N ALA A 220 -5.76 0.93 6.71
CA ALA A 220 -6.22 -0.15 5.83
C ALA A 220 -7.66 0.08 5.37
N PRO A 221 -8.02 -0.37 4.15
CA PRO A 221 -9.39 -0.28 3.68
C PRO A 221 -10.31 -1.14 4.57
N THR A 222 -11.52 -0.64 4.86
CA THR A 222 -12.53 -1.41 5.59
C THR A 222 -12.90 -2.67 4.82
N ALA A 223 -13.36 -3.72 5.51
CA ALA A 223 -13.85 -4.93 4.86
C ALA A 223 -14.93 -4.64 3.80
N GLN A 224 -15.79 -3.66 4.06
CA GLN A 224 -16.79 -3.19 3.09
C GLN A 224 -16.16 -2.52 1.87
N ALA A 225 -15.14 -1.69 2.04
CA ALA A 225 -14.43 -1.07 0.91
C ALA A 225 -13.71 -2.13 0.06
N GLN A 226 -13.08 -3.12 0.70
CA GLN A 226 -12.45 -4.26 0.00
C GLN A 226 -13.49 -5.09 -0.76
N LEU A 227 -14.65 -5.36 -0.15
CA LEU A 227 -15.73 -6.09 -0.79
C LEU A 227 -16.28 -5.32 -1.99
N ARG A 228 -16.56 -4.02 -1.84
CA ARG A 228 -17.02 -3.16 -2.96
C ARG A 228 -16.01 -3.13 -4.11
N ALA A 229 -14.73 -3.02 -3.81
CA ALA A 229 -13.68 -3.06 -4.82
C ALA A 229 -13.65 -4.41 -5.56
N ARG A 230 -13.77 -5.53 -4.83
CA ARG A 230 -13.85 -6.87 -5.45
C ARG A 230 -15.10 -7.05 -6.30
N VAL A 231 -16.26 -6.60 -5.81
CA VAL A 231 -17.52 -6.65 -6.58
C VAL A 231 -17.41 -5.81 -7.84
N ALA A 232 -16.85 -4.60 -7.76
CA ALA A 232 -16.63 -3.74 -8.92
C ALA A 232 -15.68 -4.38 -9.94
N GLN A 233 -14.59 -5.00 -9.47
CA GLN A 233 -13.64 -5.72 -10.32
C GLN A 233 -14.29 -6.92 -11.01
N LEU A 234 -15.08 -7.71 -10.28
CA LEU A 234 -15.83 -8.84 -10.85
C LEU A 234 -16.88 -8.38 -11.86
N ALA A 235 -17.58 -7.27 -11.57
CA ALA A 235 -18.54 -6.68 -12.49
C ALA A 235 -17.87 -6.20 -13.79
N ALA A 236 -16.71 -5.54 -13.69
CA ALA A 236 -15.94 -5.09 -14.84
C ALA A 236 -15.44 -6.26 -15.70
N SER A 237 -14.86 -7.30 -15.09
CA SER A 237 -14.41 -8.50 -15.81
C SER A 237 -15.57 -9.25 -16.48
N ARG A 238 -16.74 -9.29 -15.83
CA ARG A 238 -17.95 -9.87 -16.42
C ARG A 238 -18.43 -9.04 -17.62
N ALA A 239 -18.42 -7.71 -17.51
CA ALA A 239 -18.79 -6.84 -18.61
C ALA A 239 -17.87 -7.05 -19.83
N GLU A 240 -16.55 -7.07 -19.62
CA GLU A 240 -15.57 -7.34 -20.67
C GLU A 240 -15.79 -8.71 -21.35
N THR A 241 -16.09 -9.74 -20.56
CA THR A 241 -16.37 -11.09 -21.08
C THR A 241 -17.65 -11.09 -21.92
N VAL A 242 -18.71 -10.43 -21.45
CA VAL A 242 -19.99 -10.33 -22.18
C VAL A 242 -19.83 -9.53 -23.47
N ASP A 243 -19.11 -8.41 -23.44
CA ASP A 243 -18.85 -7.60 -24.62
C ASP A 243 -18.03 -8.37 -25.67
N THR A 244 -17.05 -9.16 -25.21
CA THR A 244 -16.28 -10.06 -26.08
C THR A 244 -17.18 -11.11 -26.72
N GLN A 245 -18.05 -11.76 -25.93
CA GLN A 245 -19.02 -12.74 -26.46
C GLN A 245 -20.00 -12.13 -27.46
N ALA A 246 -20.51 -10.94 -27.18
CA ALA A 246 -21.40 -10.21 -28.09
C ALA A 246 -20.68 -9.76 -29.38
N GLY A 247 -19.37 -9.50 -29.31
CA GLY A 247 -18.53 -9.27 -30.48
C GLY A 247 -18.40 -10.52 -31.36
N GLU A 248 -18.08 -11.67 -30.75
CA GLU A 248 -17.97 -12.95 -31.46
C GLU A 248 -19.29 -13.40 -32.08
N LEU A 249 -20.42 -13.22 -31.38
CA LEU A 249 -21.74 -13.55 -31.93
C LEU A 249 -22.08 -12.72 -33.17
N ARG A 250 -21.83 -11.40 -33.15
CA ARG A 250 -22.04 -10.53 -34.32
C ARG A 250 -21.15 -10.92 -35.49
N ARG A 251 -19.93 -11.39 -35.22
CA ARG A 251 -19.02 -11.90 -36.25
C ARG A 251 -19.55 -13.19 -36.87
N ILE A 252 -19.96 -14.16 -36.05
CA ILE A 252 -20.54 -15.44 -36.52
C ILE A 252 -21.83 -15.17 -37.32
N GLU A 253 -22.69 -14.29 -36.85
CA GLU A 253 -23.91 -13.90 -37.54
C GLU A 253 -23.60 -13.30 -38.92
N ARG A 254 -22.63 -12.39 -39.00
CA ARG A 254 -22.20 -11.78 -40.28
C ARG A 254 -21.59 -12.81 -41.22
N ASP A 255 -20.69 -13.66 -40.71
CA ASP A 255 -20.05 -14.71 -41.51
C ASP A 255 -21.08 -15.72 -42.03
N LEU A 256 -22.11 -16.04 -41.23
CA LEU A 256 -23.22 -16.91 -41.63
C LEU A 256 -24.12 -16.23 -42.67
N HIS A 257 -24.44 -14.94 -42.48
CA HIS A 257 -25.27 -14.17 -43.41
C HIS A 257 -24.57 -14.01 -44.76
N ASP A 258 -23.31 -13.58 -44.76
CA ASP A 258 -22.49 -13.41 -45.96
C ASP A 258 -22.29 -14.76 -46.67
N GLY A 259 -22.02 -15.83 -45.92
CA GLY A 259 -21.87 -17.18 -46.48
C GLY A 259 -23.16 -17.74 -47.08
N ALA A 260 -24.32 -17.45 -46.48
CA ALA A 260 -25.62 -17.83 -47.04
C ALA A 260 -25.96 -17.00 -48.29
N GLN A 261 -25.73 -15.69 -48.26
CA GLN A 261 -25.91 -14.81 -49.42
C GLN A 261 -25.05 -15.22 -50.60
N ALA A 262 -23.76 -15.52 -50.38
CA ALA A 262 -22.86 -15.99 -51.43
C ALA A 262 -23.39 -17.27 -52.12
N ARG A 263 -23.90 -18.23 -51.34
CA ARG A 263 -24.52 -19.46 -51.88
C ARG A 263 -25.83 -19.19 -52.64
N LEU A 264 -26.67 -18.29 -52.15
CA LEU A 264 -27.91 -17.93 -52.83
C LEU A 264 -27.66 -17.19 -54.15
N VAL A 265 -26.66 -16.30 -54.18
CA VAL A 265 -26.24 -15.61 -55.40
C VAL A 265 -25.65 -16.57 -56.42
N SER A 266 -24.76 -17.49 -56.00
CA SER A 266 -24.21 -18.49 -56.91
C SER A 266 -25.31 -19.38 -57.49
N LEU A 267 -26.25 -19.84 -56.66
CA LEU A 267 -27.39 -20.64 -57.11
C LEU A 267 -28.28 -19.88 -58.11
N GLY A 268 -28.55 -18.59 -57.85
CA GLY A 268 -29.32 -17.73 -58.75
C GLY A 268 -28.62 -17.48 -60.09
N MET A 269 -27.30 -17.32 -60.09
CA MET A 269 -26.50 -17.20 -61.32
C MET A 269 -26.53 -18.50 -62.14
N SER A 270 -26.36 -19.66 -61.51
CA SER A 270 -26.46 -20.96 -62.17
C SER A 270 -27.85 -21.20 -62.76
N LEU A 271 -28.92 -20.85 -62.03
CA LEU A 271 -30.30 -20.92 -62.52
C LEU A 271 -30.56 -19.99 -63.71
N GLY A 272 -30.10 -18.73 -63.66
CA GLY A 272 -30.25 -17.79 -64.78
C GLY A 272 -29.51 -18.22 -66.04
N LEU A 273 -28.32 -18.83 -65.88
CA LEU A 273 -27.57 -19.42 -66.99
C LEU A 273 -28.32 -20.63 -67.60
N ALA A 274 -28.89 -21.48 -66.74
CA ALA A 274 -29.72 -22.61 -67.18
C ALA A 274 -30.98 -22.15 -67.95
N GLU A 275 -31.66 -21.08 -67.51
CA GLU A 275 -32.81 -20.50 -68.23
C GLU A 275 -32.43 -19.96 -69.62
N GLN A 276 -31.26 -19.33 -69.76
CA GLN A 276 -30.78 -18.81 -71.05
C GLN A 276 -30.37 -19.90 -72.04
N LEU A 277 -29.80 -21.01 -71.55
CA LEU A 277 -29.34 -22.13 -72.39
C LEU A 277 -30.46 -23.12 -72.75
N LEU A 278 -31.57 -23.10 -72.01
CA LEU A 278 -32.71 -24.00 -72.21
C LEU A 278 -33.29 -24.02 -73.65
N PRO A 279 -33.40 -22.89 -74.38
CA PRO A 279 -33.93 -22.89 -75.74
C PRO A 279 -32.96 -23.47 -76.79
N ASP A 280 -31.65 -23.30 -76.57
CA ASP A 280 -30.62 -23.57 -77.58
C ASP A 280 -29.95 -24.94 -77.40
N ASP A 281 -29.70 -25.38 -76.15
CA ASP A 281 -29.02 -26.66 -75.87
C ASP A 281 -29.52 -27.31 -74.56
N PRO A 282 -30.57 -28.17 -74.63
CA PRO A 282 -31.12 -28.82 -73.44
C PRO A 282 -30.19 -29.88 -72.82
N GLN A 283 -29.18 -30.40 -73.55
CA GLN A 283 -28.22 -31.34 -72.97
C GLN A 283 -27.18 -30.61 -72.11
N ALA A 284 -26.74 -29.42 -72.52
CA ALA A 284 -25.84 -28.59 -71.72
C ALA A 284 -26.45 -28.20 -70.35
N VAL A 285 -27.76 -27.94 -70.29
CA VAL A 285 -28.47 -27.65 -69.04
C VAL A 285 -28.47 -28.83 -68.06
N GLN A 286 -28.57 -30.07 -68.54
CA GLN A 286 -28.50 -31.25 -67.66
C GLN A 286 -27.12 -31.43 -67.01
N GLN A 287 -26.04 -31.08 -67.71
CA GLN A 287 -24.70 -31.12 -67.12
C GLN A 287 -24.53 -30.03 -66.06
N LEU A 288 -25.08 -28.84 -66.29
CA LEU A 288 -24.97 -27.69 -65.39
C LEU A 288 -25.80 -27.82 -64.10
N LEU A 289 -26.89 -28.60 -64.12
CA LEU A 289 -27.72 -28.93 -62.95
C LEU A 289 -27.20 -30.15 -62.16
N ALA A 290 -26.26 -30.91 -62.71
CA ALA A 290 -25.66 -32.08 -62.06
C ALA A 290 -24.41 -31.73 -61.21
N GLU A 291 -23.88 -30.51 -61.35
CA GLU A 291 -22.87 -29.89 -60.47
C GLU A 291 -23.52 -29.24 -59.23
#